data_AF-A0A654TJT0-F1
#
_entry.id   AF-A0A654TJT0-F1
#
_cell.length_a   1.000
_cell.length_b   1.000
_cell.length_c   1.000
_cell.angle_alpha   90.00
_cell.angle_beta   90.00
_cell.angle_gamma   90.00
#
_symmetry.space_group_name_H-M   'P 1'
#
loop_
_entity.id
_entity.type
_entity.pdbx_description
1 polymer ?
#
loop_
_entity_poly.entity_id
_entity_poly.type
_entity_poly.pdbx_seq_one_letter_code
_entity_poly.pdbx_strand_id
1 'polypeptide(L)'
;MRKSAVDDASERHYLADNPRARVALDQLPHTRTQDYARVFLPGGDRIISAGLESIGLRGADVTKTFTNIQKRLQVILDRQIMRKLAGHG
;
A
#
# COMPACT_ATOMS: atom_id res chain seq x y z
N MET A 1 -7.97 -15.35 -6.37
CA MET A 1 -8.33 -15.75 -5.00
C MET A 1 -9.80 -16.18 -4.97
N ARG A 2 -10.18 -17.17 -4.14
CA ARG A 2 -11.56 -17.68 -4.02
C ARG A 2 -12.06 -17.49 -2.59
N LYS A 3 -13.22 -16.85 -2.42
CA LYS A 3 -13.85 -16.69 -1.09
C LYS A 3 -14.24 -18.05 -0.48
N SER A 4 -14.61 -19.01 -1.32
CA SER A 4 -15.00 -20.37 -0.92
C SER A 4 -13.82 -21.29 -0.61
N ALA A 5 -12.57 -20.81 -0.64
CA ALA A 5 -11.41 -21.65 -0.34
C ALA A 5 -11.42 -22.17 1.11
N VAL A 6 -12.02 -21.40 2.03
CA VAL A 6 -12.19 -21.78 3.45
C VAL A 6 -13.13 -22.97 3.67
N ASP A 7 -13.89 -23.35 2.64
CA ASP A 7 -14.78 -24.51 2.69
C ASP A 7 -14.07 -25.83 2.33
N ASP A 8 -12.86 -25.76 1.79
CA ASP A 8 -12.07 -26.94 1.46
C ASP A 8 -11.61 -27.68 2.74
N ALA A 9 -11.64 -29.02 2.71
CA ALA A 9 -11.29 -29.83 3.87
C ALA A 9 -9.82 -29.68 4.28
N SER A 10 -8.91 -29.55 3.32
CA SER A 10 -7.49 -29.36 3.60
C SER A 10 -7.21 -27.97 4.16
N GLU A 11 -7.91 -26.94 3.66
CA GLU A 11 -7.82 -25.57 4.18
C GLU A 11 -8.33 -25.48 5.62
N ARG A 12 -9.47 -26.11 5.92
CA ARG A 12 -10.00 -26.13 7.31
C ARG A 12 -9.03 -26.79 8.28
N HIS A 13 -8.40 -27.89 7.88
CA HIS A 13 -7.41 -28.58 8.71
C HIS A 13 -6.17 -27.70 8.91
N TYR A 14 -5.64 -27.12 7.84
CA TYR A 14 -4.50 -26.20 7.92
C TYR A 14 -4.77 -25.01 8.85
N LEU A 15 -5.93 -24.38 8.76
CA LEU A 15 -6.31 -23.23 9.59
C LEU A 15 -6.62 -23.59 11.05
N ALA A 16 -6.88 -24.87 11.35
CA ALA A 16 -6.98 -25.35 12.73
C ALA A 16 -5.59 -25.45 13.37
N ASP A 17 -4.62 -25.98 12.62
CA ASP A 17 -3.24 -26.17 13.10
C ASP A 17 -2.40 -24.88 13.05
N ASN A 18 -2.82 -23.88 12.25
CA ASN A 18 -2.10 -22.63 12.03
C ASN A 18 -2.94 -21.39 12.42
N PRO A 19 -3.11 -21.09 13.72
CA PRO A 19 -3.95 -19.98 14.17
C PRO A 19 -3.46 -18.60 13.66
N ARG A 20 -2.15 -18.43 13.43
CA ARG A 20 -1.60 -17.20 12.81
C ARG A 20 -2.01 -17.04 11.34
N ALA A 21 -2.22 -18.13 10.60
CA ALA A 21 -2.71 -18.08 9.23
C ALA A 21 -4.20 -17.69 9.19
N ARG A 22 -4.99 -18.17 10.17
CA ARG A 22 -6.39 -17.77 10.34
C ARG A 22 -6.55 -16.27 10.53
N VAL A 23 -5.74 -15.65 11.38
CA VAL A 23 -5.76 -14.18 11.57
C VAL A 23 -5.61 -13.43 10.25
N ALA A 24 -4.70 -13.88 9.37
CA ALA A 24 -4.50 -13.24 8.07
C ALA A 24 -5.73 -13.38 7.16
N LEU A 25 -6.39 -14.54 7.14
CA LEU A 25 -7.61 -14.77 6.36
C LEU A 25 -8.80 -13.99 6.91
N ASP A 26 -8.98 -13.98 8.23
CA ASP A 26 -10.05 -13.24 8.91
C ASP A 26 -9.91 -11.73 8.67
N GLN A 27 -8.70 -11.22 8.43
CA GLN A 27 -8.46 -9.82 8.10
C GLN A 27 -8.82 -9.46 6.64
N LEU A 28 -8.83 -10.42 5.70
CA LEU A 28 -9.06 -10.15 4.27
C LEU A 28 -10.35 -9.36 3.98
N PRO A 29 -11.52 -9.69 4.57
CA PRO A 29 -12.76 -8.93 4.36
C PRO A 29 -12.71 -7.49 4.87
N HIS A 30 -11.77 -7.16 5.74
CA HIS A 30 -11.60 -5.84 6.35
C HIS A 30 -10.51 -5.00 5.68
N THR A 31 -9.96 -5.47 4.56
CA THR A 31 -8.93 -4.74 3.82
C THR A 31 -9.51 -3.57 3.03
N ARG A 32 -8.69 -2.52 2.83
CA ARG A 32 -8.96 -1.40 1.94
C ARG A 32 -8.01 -1.48 0.74
N THR A 33 -8.47 -1.00 -0.42
CA THR A 33 -7.59 -0.79 -1.58
C THR A 33 -6.46 0.20 -1.24
N GLN A 34 -5.31 0.00 -1.87
CA GLN A 34 -4.14 0.82 -1.60
C GLN A 34 -4.30 2.25 -2.17
N ASP A 35 -3.68 3.23 -1.50
CA ASP A 35 -3.72 4.62 -1.93
C ASP A 35 -2.96 4.84 -3.25
N TYR A 36 -3.50 5.67 -4.15
CA TYR A 36 -2.95 5.90 -5.49
C TYR A 36 -1.54 6.46 -5.47
N ALA A 37 -1.21 7.28 -4.47
CA ALA A 37 0.13 7.82 -4.27
C ALA A 37 1.19 6.71 -4.05
N ARG A 38 0.78 5.54 -3.56
CA ARG A 38 1.66 4.38 -3.36
C ARG A 38 1.75 3.50 -4.61
N VAL A 39 0.62 3.19 -5.24
CA VAL A 39 0.56 2.14 -6.29
C VAL A 39 0.51 2.64 -7.73
N PHE A 40 0.12 3.91 -7.96
CA PHE A 40 -0.03 4.47 -9.31
C PHE A 40 0.96 5.58 -9.63
N LEU A 41 1.56 6.23 -8.63
CA LEU A 41 2.65 7.17 -8.87
C LEU A 41 3.98 6.42 -9.08
N PRO A 42 4.69 6.65 -10.19
CA PRO A 42 6.00 6.04 -10.43
C PRO A 42 6.98 6.34 -9.28
N GLY A 43 7.42 5.28 -8.60
CA GLY A 43 8.32 5.37 -7.45
C GLY A 43 7.71 5.97 -6.17
N GLY A 44 6.39 6.14 -6.11
CA GLY A 44 5.70 6.72 -4.97
C GLY A 44 5.91 5.92 -3.68
N ASP A 45 5.83 4.60 -3.76
CA ASP A 45 6.14 3.65 -2.70
C ASP A 45 7.55 3.88 -2.10
N ARG A 46 8.58 4.00 -2.95
CA ARG A 46 9.97 4.18 -2.54
C ARG A 46 10.18 5.55 -1.89
N ILE A 47 9.57 6.60 -2.43
CA ILE A 47 9.67 7.96 -1.90
C ILE A 47 9.04 8.03 -0.50
N ILE A 48 7.84 7.47 -0.33
CA ILE A 48 7.13 7.44 0.95
C ILE A 48 7.94 6.63 1.97
N SER A 49 8.40 5.42 1.60
CA SER A 49 9.16 4.54 2.48
C SER A 49 10.47 5.18 2.96
N ALA A 50 11.21 5.84 2.07
CA ALA A 50 12.44 6.54 2.45
C ALA A 50 12.19 7.70 3.43
N GLY A 51 11.05 8.39 3.31
CA GLY A 51 10.67 9.43 4.27
C GLY A 51 10.29 8.85 5.64
N LEU A 52 9.51 7.77 5.66
CA LEU A 52 9.16 7.06 6.89
C LEU A 52 10.40 6.48 7.59
N GLU A 53 11.34 5.92 6.84
CA GLU A 53 12.62 5.45 7.37
C GLU A 53 13.44 6.61 7.97
N SER A 54 13.48 7.77 7.32
CA SER A 54 14.15 8.94 7.88
C SER A 54 13.52 9.43 9.19
N ILE A 55 12.19 9.33 9.33
CA ILE A 55 11.50 9.63 10.58
C ILE A 55 11.90 8.60 11.65
N GLY A 56 11.77 7.31 11.34
CA GLY A 56 12.01 6.23 12.31
C GLY A 56 13.45 6.10 12.76
N LEU A 57 14.43 6.23 11.85
CA LEU A 57 15.85 6.01 12.16
C LEU A 57 16.59 7.28 12.62
N ARG A 58 16.15 8.47 12.18
CA ARG A 58 16.90 9.71 12.40
C ARG A 58 16.09 10.79 13.12
N GLY A 59 14.85 10.49 13.51
CA GLY A 59 13.98 11.46 14.20
C GLY A 59 13.67 12.69 13.35
N ALA A 60 13.62 12.55 12.02
CA ALA A 60 13.26 13.66 11.14
C ALA A 60 11.86 14.20 11.48
N ASP A 61 11.69 15.52 11.46
CA ASP A 61 10.38 16.14 11.73
C ASP A 61 9.31 15.63 10.75
N VAL A 62 8.18 15.20 11.29
CA VAL A 62 7.10 14.55 10.54
C VAL A 62 6.51 15.53 9.52
N THR A 63 6.14 16.73 9.96
CA THR A 63 5.48 17.74 9.12
C THR A 63 6.36 18.15 7.94
N LYS A 64 7.64 18.44 8.21
CA LYS A 64 8.63 18.79 7.20
C LYS A 64 8.88 17.65 6.23
N THR A 65 8.99 16.42 6.73
CA THR A 65 9.24 15.23 5.90
C THR A 65 8.07 14.96 4.96
N PHE A 66 6.84 14.96 5.49
CA PHE A 66 5.64 14.74 4.68
C PHE A 66 5.39 15.89 3.69
N THR A 67 5.62 17.14 4.08
CA THR A 67 5.54 18.29 3.16
C THR A 67 6.50 18.12 1.97
N ASN A 68 7.74 17.69 2.24
CA ASN A 68 8.74 17.48 1.20
C ASN A 68 8.38 16.29 0.29
N ILE A 69 7.87 15.20 0.85
CA ILE A 69 7.38 14.05 0.08
C ILE A 69 6.23 14.48 -0.84
N GLN A 70 5.22 15.16 -0.30
CA GLN A 70 4.05 15.59 -1.06
C GLN A 70 4.42 16.46 -2.26
N LYS A 71 5.31 17.44 -2.07
CA LYS A 71 5.82 18.30 -3.17
C LYS A 71 6.48 17.48 -4.29
N ARG A 72 7.30 16.47 -3.94
CA ARG A 72 7.96 15.60 -4.92
C ARG A 72 6.96 14.73 -5.66
N LEU A 73 6.00 14.14 -4.94
CA LEU A 73 4.95 13.30 -5.54
C LEU A 73 4.03 14.11 -6.46
N GLN A 74 3.73 15.37 -6.12
CA GLN A 74 2.93 16.26 -6.97
C GLN A 74 3.59 16.49 -8.33
N VAL A 75 4.90 16.80 -8.35
CA VAL A 75 5.64 16.99 -9.61
C VAL A 75 5.59 15.72 -10.48
N ILE A 76 5.68 14.54 -9.87
CA ILE A 76 5.60 13.25 -10.57
C ILE A 76 4.20 13.03 -11.13
N LEU A 77 3.17 13.24 -10.32
CA LEU A 77 1.76 13.11 -10.72
C LEU A 77 1.47 13.95 -11.96
N ASP A 78 1.79 15.24 -11.90
CA ASP A 78 1.48 16.20 -12.96
C ASP A 78 2.23 15.87 -14.26
N ARG A 79 3.52 15.49 -14.15
CA ARG A 79 4.35 15.22 -15.31
C ARG A 79 4.04 13.87 -15.96
N GLN A 80 3.77 12.83 -15.18
CA GLN A 80 3.82 11.45 -15.67
C GLN A 80 2.46 10.76 -15.72
N ILE A 81 1.46 11.22 -14.97
CA ILE A 81 0.13 10.61 -14.93
C ILE A 81 -0.90 11.53 -15.57
N MET A 82 -1.04 12.78 -15.09
CA MET A 82 -2.14 13.66 -15.51
C MET A 82 -2.14 13.94 -17.02
N ARG A 83 -0.96 14.13 -17.63
CA ARG A 83 -0.83 14.30 -19.09
C ARG A 83 -1.34 13.12 -19.90
N LYS A 84 -1.18 11.89 -19.39
CA LYS A 84 -1.64 10.68 -20.09
C LYS A 84 -3.14 10.49 -19.96
N LEU A 85 -3.72 10.88 -18.83
CA LEU A 85 -5.16 10.83 -18.61
C LEU A 85 -5.91 11.88 -19.43
N ALA A 86 -5.34 13.07 -19.61
CA ALA A 86 -5.93 14.13 -20.44
C ALA A 86 -5.94 13.81 -21.95
N GLY A 87 -5.02 12.97 -22.44
CA GLY A 87 -4.97 12.55 -23.85
C GLY A 87 -5.92 11.41 -24.22
N HIS A 88 -6.77 10.97 -23.28
CA HIS A 88 -7.75 9.89 -23.46
C HIS A 88 -9.20 10.35 -23.22
N GLY A 89 -9.43 11.67 -23.19
CA GLY A 89 -10.76 12.28 -23.11
C GLY A 89 -11.27 12.75 -24.46
#